data_AF-A0A6V8MYX3-F1
#
_entry.id   AF-A0A6V8MYX3-F1
#
_cell.length_a   1.000
_cell.length_b   1.000
_cell.length_c   1.000
_cell.angle_alpha   90.00
_cell.angle_beta   90.00
_cell.angle_gamma   90.00
#
_symmetry.space_group_name_H-M   'P 1'
#
loop_
_entity.id
_entity.type
_entity.pdbx_description
1 polymer ?
#
loop_
_entity_poly.entity_id
_entity_poly.type
_entity_poly.pdbx_seq_one_letter_code
_entity_poly.pdbx_strand_id
1 'polypeptide(L)'
;MALLVAGLLAYAAVIGPFTAYMRDKPMEEKLGYVPSVKVMKSVSVDQKELAGASLVFKVLMYYGTLMGQAPKGTILKDPGDLQGMSRLLHGAVQLDPYNMDAYYFAQGILTWDAHQYQVANALLDYGMKYRNWDWFLPFFAGFNNAYFLKDYKKAAHYYDLAGDLSGEPLYKSLASRYMQESGQTDLAIAYLSGMVKTAKNDAVRKSYQLRLQAFLEVSRIEKARDRFARERGGMPASLEDLVRSGYLKPAPVDPYGGTFYLEPDGKVATTSKFAFGAKKK
;
A
#
# COMPACT_ATOMS: atom_id res chain seq x y z
N MET A 1 49.31 38.42 -5.10
CA MET A 1 49.37 37.91 -6.49
C MET A 1 49.71 36.43 -6.55
N ALA A 2 50.83 35.97 -5.98
CA ALA A 2 51.24 34.55 -6.05
C ALA A 2 50.19 33.53 -5.52
N LEU A 3 49.53 33.83 -4.39
CA LEU A 3 48.49 32.96 -3.81
C LEU A 3 47.23 32.83 -4.69
N LEU A 4 46.83 33.91 -5.36
CA LEU A 4 45.69 33.90 -6.29
C LEU A 4 46.00 33.09 -7.55
N VAL A 5 47.22 33.23 -8.08
CA VAL A 5 47.70 32.44 -9.22
C VAL A 5 47.80 30.96 -8.85
N ALA A 6 48.33 30.64 -7.67
CA ALA A 6 48.39 29.27 -7.17
C ALA A 6 46.99 28.66 -6.96
N GLY A 7 46.04 29.43 -6.43
CA GLY A 7 44.64 28.99 -6.26
C GLY A 7 43.94 28.74 -7.60
N LEU A 8 44.15 29.60 -8.59
CA LEU A 8 43.62 29.41 -9.95
C LEU A 8 44.22 28.19 -10.65
N LEU A 9 45.52 27.96 -10.49
CA LEU A 9 46.19 26.77 -11.04
C LEU A 9 45.70 25.49 -10.36
N ALA A 10 45.53 25.50 -9.04
CA ALA A 10 44.97 24.36 -8.30
C ALA A 10 43.51 24.09 -8.72
N TYR A 11 42.70 25.15 -8.88
CA TYR A 11 41.33 25.03 -9.36
C TYR A 11 41.27 24.47 -10.78
N ALA A 12 42.11 24.98 -11.70
CA ALA A 12 42.20 24.48 -13.08
C ALA A 12 42.65 23.01 -13.14
N ALA A 13 43.61 22.63 -12.29
CA ALA A 13 44.12 21.27 -12.18
C ALA A 13 43.07 20.27 -11.66
N VAL A 14 42.09 20.74 -10.88
CA VAL A 14 40.98 19.90 -10.41
C VAL A 14 39.81 19.91 -11.40
N ILE A 15 39.42 21.09 -11.89
CA ILE A 15 38.21 21.25 -12.71
C ILE A 15 38.35 20.61 -14.10
N GLY A 16 39.55 20.64 -14.71
CA GLY A 16 39.79 20.08 -16.04
C GLY A 16 39.60 18.56 -16.08
N PRO A 17 40.33 17.79 -15.25
CA PRO A 17 40.12 16.34 -15.13
C PRO A 17 38.71 15.99 -14.66
N PHE A 18 38.13 16.77 -13.75
CA PHE A 18 36.77 16.55 -13.28
C PHE A 18 35.73 16.73 -14.38
N THR A 19 35.83 17.79 -15.20
CA THR A 19 34.91 18.02 -16.32
C THR A 19 35.10 17.01 -17.45
N ALA A 20 36.33 16.59 -17.73
CA ALA A 20 36.60 15.50 -18.67
C ALA A 20 36.00 14.17 -18.17
N TYR A 21 36.22 13.83 -16.91
CA TYR A 21 35.62 12.65 -16.28
C TYR A 21 34.08 12.70 -16.29
N MET A 22 33.48 13.85 -15.99
CA MET A 22 32.02 14.01 -16.03
C MET A 22 31.45 13.90 -17.45
N ARG A 23 32.22 14.28 -18.48
CA ARG A 23 31.84 14.13 -19.89
C ARG A 23 31.88 12.68 -20.36
N ASP A 24 32.86 11.92 -19.88
CA ASP A 24 33.09 10.52 -20.26
C ASP A 24 32.64 9.52 -19.18
N LYS A 25 31.88 9.97 -18.16
CA LYS A 25 31.50 9.15 -17.00
C LYS A 25 30.73 7.94 -17.53
N PRO A 26 31.23 6.69 -17.32
CA PRO A 26 30.46 5.51 -17.68
C PRO A 26 29.12 5.57 -16.94
N MET A 27 28.04 5.61 -17.70
CA MET A 27 26.68 5.85 -17.22
C MET A 27 26.08 4.67 -16.45
N GLU A 28 26.81 3.55 -16.32
CA GLU A 28 26.44 2.44 -15.44
C GLU A 28 27.08 2.61 -14.06
N GLU A 29 26.47 3.44 -13.20
CA GLU A 29 26.87 3.53 -11.81
C GLU A 29 26.46 2.25 -11.07
N LYS A 30 27.29 1.21 -11.10
CA LYS A 30 26.97 -0.03 -10.36
C LYS A 30 26.81 0.31 -8.87
N LEU A 31 25.77 -0.23 -8.23
CA LEU A 31 25.56 -0.15 -6.77
C LEU A 31 26.79 -0.58 -5.96
N GLY A 32 27.72 -1.31 -6.58
CA GLY A 32 29.02 -1.67 -6.02
C GLY A 32 28.90 -2.61 -4.81
N TYR A 33 30.04 -2.91 -4.20
CA TYR A 33 30.07 -3.68 -2.96
C TYR A 33 29.79 -2.77 -1.77
N VAL A 34 28.85 -3.16 -0.91
CA VAL A 34 28.59 -2.51 0.37
C VAL A 34 28.82 -3.55 1.47
N PRO A 35 29.59 -3.24 2.53
CA PRO A 35 29.81 -4.15 3.64
C PRO A 35 28.49 -4.62 4.28
N SER A 36 28.51 -5.81 4.89
CA SER A 36 27.32 -6.30 5.59
C SER A 36 26.82 -5.31 6.65
N VAL A 37 25.52 -5.28 6.87
CA VAL A 37 24.89 -4.34 7.82
C VAL A 37 25.48 -4.47 9.23
N LYS A 38 25.87 -5.67 9.64
CA LYS A 38 26.55 -5.90 10.93
C LYS A 38 27.86 -5.11 11.02
N VAL A 39 28.66 -5.15 9.95
CA VAL A 39 29.93 -4.41 9.87
C VAL A 39 29.65 -2.91 9.83
N MET A 40 28.70 -2.45 9.01
CA MET A 40 28.30 -1.05 8.96
C MET A 40 27.85 -0.54 10.33
N LYS A 41 27.01 -1.29 11.05
CA LYS A 41 26.51 -0.92 12.37
C LYS A 41 27.63 -0.78 13.40
N SER A 42 28.69 -1.60 13.30
CA SER A 42 29.87 -1.53 14.16
C SER A 42 30.79 -0.36 13.80
N VAL A 43 31.03 -0.12 12.51
CA VAL A 43 31.97 0.91 12.02
C VAL A 43 31.37 2.31 12.08
N SER A 44 30.06 2.45 11.87
CA SER A 44 29.40 3.75 11.86
C SER A 44 29.26 4.38 13.25
N VAL A 45 29.42 3.62 14.34
CA VAL A 45 29.34 4.10 15.75
C VAL A 45 28.12 5.00 15.99
N ASP A 46 28.33 6.32 16.10
CA ASP A 46 27.31 7.36 16.35
C ASP A 46 26.76 8.00 15.05
N GLN A 47 27.23 7.56 13.89
CA GLN A 47 26.88 8.08 12.56
C GLN A 47 26.05 7.06 11.77
N LYS A 48 25.22 6.24 12.44
CA LYS A 48 24.42 5.18 11.80
C LYS A 48 23.35 5.76 10.88
N GLU A 49 22.77 6.89 11.28
CA GLU A 49 21.77 7.64 10.55
C GLU A 49 22.36 8.19 9.25
N LEU A 50 23.53 8.81 9.33
CA LEU A 50 24.25 9.30 8.15
C LEU A 50 24.65 8.14 7.22
N ALA A 51 25.12 7.02 7.79
CA ALA A 51 25.43 5.83 7.01
C ALA A 51 24.17 5.26 6.31
N GLY A 52 23.04 5.15 7.02
CA GLY A 52 21.76 4.73 6.46
C GLY A 52 21.30 5.64 5.33
N ALA A 53 21.33 6.96 5.55
CA ALA A 53 20.99 7.95 4.53
C ALA A 53 21.91 7.84 3.29
N SER A 54 23.20 7.57 3.47
CA SER A 54 24.13 7.37 2.34
C SER A 54 23.76 6.16 1.48
N LEU A 55 23.27 5.08 2.09
CA LEU A 55 22.82 3.89 1.36
C LEU A 55 21.56 4.19 0.54
N VAL A 56 20.59 4.90 1.13
CA VAL A 56 19.38 5.36 0.43
C VAL A 56 19.77 6.26 -0.74
N PHE A 57 20.63 7.25 -0.51
CA PHE A 57 21.07 8.18 -1.54
C PHE A 57 21.72 7.45 -2.73
N LYS A 58 22.57 6.45 -2.44
CA LYS A 58 23.20 5.63 -3.49
C LYS A 58 22.17 4.90 -4.34
N VAL A 59 21.13 4.35 -3.71
CA VAL A 59 20.03 3.67 -4.40
C VAL A 59 19.21 4.64 -5.25
N LEU A 60 18.88 5.82 -4.72
CA LEU A 60 18.15 6.86 -5.44
C LEU A 60 18.93 7.36 -6.66
N MET A 61 20.24 7.60 -6.52
CA MET A 61 21.10 8.00 -7.63
C MET A 61 21.18 6.94 -8.71
N TYR A 62 21.40 5.68 -8.31
CA TYR A 62 21.42 4.55 -9.25
C TYR A 62 20.11 4.42 -10.02
N TYR A 63 18.99 4.41 -9.31
CA TYR A 63 17.67 4.31 -9.94
C TYR A 63 17.37 5.51 -10.85
N GLY A 64 17.75 6.73 -10.42
CA GLY A 64 17.63 7.93 -11.23
C GLY A 64 18.41 7.84 -12.55
N THR A 65 19.61 7.26 -12.53
CA THR A 65 20.40 6.99 -13.74
C THR A 65 19.69 5.99 -14.66
N LEU A 66 19.12 4.91 -14.14
CA LEU A 66 18.32 3.97 -14.93
C LEU A 66 17.12 4.66 -15.59
N MET A 67 16.37 5.46 -14.83
CA MET A 67 15.21 6.19 -15.35
C MET A 67 15.57 7.25 -16.39
N GLY A 68 16.75 7.89 -16.26
CA GLY A 68 17.25 8.84 -17.25
C GLY A 68 17.64 8.20 -18.60
N GLN A 69 17.91 6.89 -18.61
CA GLN A 69 18.26 6.13 -19.82
C GLN A 69 17.03 5.58 -20.57
N ALA A 70 15.89 5.46 -19.89
CA ALA A 70 14.65 5.06 -20.53
C ALA A 70 14.14 6.16 -21.49
N PRO A 71 13.85 5.86 -22.76
CA PRO A 71 13.17 6.82 -23.63
C PRO A 71 11.83 7.21 -22.98
N LYS A 72 11.52 8.52 -22.94
CA LYS A 72 10.29 9.05 -22.30
C LYS A 72 9.07 8.22 -22.72
N GLY A 73 8.42 7.58 -21.74
CA GLY A 73 7.21 6.77 -21.96
C GLY A 73 7.46 5.27 -22.18
N THR A 74 8.70 4.78 -22.03
CA THR A 74 9.01 3.35 -22.13
C THR A 74 9.23 2.75 -20.75
N ILE A 75 8.60 1.60 -20.49
CA ILE A 75 8.91 0.76 -19.32
C ILE A 75 10.35 0.26 -19.48
N LEU A 76 11.17 0.35 -18.43
CA LEU A 76 12.54 -0.17 -18.43
C LEU A 76 12.53 -1.66 -18.83
N LYS A 77 13.25 -2.00 -19.91
CA LYS A 77 13.39 -3.39 -20.37
C LYS A 77 14.31 -4.22 -19.46
N ASP A 78 15.21 -3.55 -18.75
CA ASP A 78 16.08 -4.14 -17.74
C ASP A 78 15.90 -3.33 -16.45
N PRO A 79 15.37 -3.93 -15.37
CA PRO A 79 15.09 -3.19 -14.15
C PRO A 79 16.35 -2.89 -13.32
N GLY A 80 17.54 -3.20 -13.84
CA GLY A 80 18.80 -3.01 -13.14
C GLY A 80 18.92 -3.94 -11.93
N ASP A 81 19.86 -3.66 -11.04
CA ASP A 81 20.13 -4.47 -9.85
C ASP A 81 19.10 -4.20 -8.73
N LEU A 82 17.85 -4.62 -8.97
CA LEU A 82 16.74 -4.56 -8.02
C LEU A 82 17.07 -5.24 -6.68
N GLN A 83 17.79 -6.36 -6.73
CA GLN A 83 18.19 -7.10 -5.54
C GLN A 83 19.22 -6.32 -4.72
N GLY A 84 20.18 -5.68 -5.39
CA GLY A 84 21.14 -4.77 -4.78
C GLY A 84 20.45 -3.58 -4.13
N MET A 85 19.51 -2.93 -4.82
CA MET A 85 18.71 -1.84 -4.25
C MET A 85 17.96 -2.29 -3.01
N SER A 86 17.24 -3.42 -3.10
CA SER A 86 16.54 -4.02 -1.97
C SER A 86 17.47 -4.24 -0.77
N ARG A 87 18.63 -4.87 -0.99
CA ARG A 87 19.61 -5.14 0.05
C ARG A 87 20.11 -3.86 0.72
N LEU A 88 20.40 -2.82 -0.06
CA LEU A 88 20.86 -1.54 0.49
C LEU A 88 19.76 -0.82 1.28
N LEU A 89 18.51 -0.85 0.82
CA LEU A 89 17.37 -0.25 1.52
C LEU A 89 17.08 -1.00 2.83
N HIS A 90 17.15 -2.33 2.84
CA HIS A 90 17.06 -3.13 4.07
C HIS A 90 18.20 -2.80 5.03
N GLY A 91 19.42 -2.63 4.51
CA GLY A 91 20.55 -2.20 5.32
C GLY A 91 20.38 -0.79 5.89
N ALA A 92 19.82 0.13 5.10
CA ALA A 92 19.53 1.48 5.54
C ALA A 92 18.57 1.49 6.73
N VAL A 93 17.44 0.78 6.65
CA VAL A 93 16.46 0.75 7.76
C VAL A 93 16.95 -0.02 9.00
N GLN A 94 17.93 -0.90 8.84
CA GLN A 94 18.57 -1.58 9.97
C GLN A 94 19.60 -0.70 10.68
N LEU A 95 20.16 0.31 9.99
CA LEU A 95 21.01 1.34 10.56
C LEU A 95 20.17 2.47 11.17
N ASP A 96 19.17 2.95 10.42
CA ASP A 96 18.22 3.98 10.82
C ASP A 96 16.78 3.55 10.50
N PRO A 97 16.09 2.92 11.46
CA PRO A 97 14.71 2.47 11.26
C PRO A 97 13.71 3.62 11.14
N TYR A 98 14.13 4.86 11.38
CA TYR A 98 13.31 6.06 11.24
C TYR A 98 13.47 6.71 9.86
N ASN A 99 14.31 6.19 8.97
CA ASN A 99 14.46 6.72 7.62
C ASN A 99 13.21 6.47 6.76
N MET A 100 12.41 7.51 6.54
CA MET A 100 11.16 7.44 5.76
C MET A 100 11.41 7.06 4.29
N ASP A 101 12.42 7.69 3.68
CA ASP A 101 12.70 7.55 2.25
C ASP A 101 13.02 6.10 1.88
N ALA A 102 13.74 5.39 2.75
CA ALA A 102 14.04 3.98 2.57
C ALA A 102 12.78 3.13 2.42
N TYR A 103 11.77 3.31 3.29
CA TYR A 103 10.53 2.54 3.22
C TYR A 103 9.69 2.90 2.00
N TYR A 104 9.53 4.18 1.72
CA TYR A 104 8.63 4.63 0.64
C TYR A 104 9.20 4.28 -0.73
N PHE A 105 10.52 4.44 -0.89
CA PHE A 105 11.19 4.07 -2.12
C PHE A 105 11.24 2.56 -2.30
N ALA A 106 11.56 1.80 -1.24
CA ALA A 106 11.52 0.34 -1.29
C ALA A 106 10.11 -0.17 -1.63
N GLN A 107 9.08 0.42 -1.04
CA GLN A 107 7.70 0.08 -1.37
C GLN A 107 7.42 0.25 -2.86
N GLY A 108 7.82 1.38 -3.45
CA GLY A 108 7.67 1.61 -4.89
C GLY A 108 8.34 0.53 -5.72
N ILE A 109 9.66 0.37 -5.54
CA ILE A 109 10.47 -0.53 -6.36
C ILE A 109 10.10 -2.00 -6.15
N LEU A 110 9.97 -2.43 -4.89
CA LEU A 110 9.73 -3.84 -4.59
C LEU A 110 8.38 -4.31 -5.10
N THR A 111 7.36 -3.44 -5.14
CA THR A 111 6.01 -3.85 -5.56
C THR A 111 5.79 -3.71 -7.06
N TRP A 112 6.21 -2.60 -7.66
CA TRP A 112 5.91 -2.31 -9.07
C TRP A 112 6.96 -2.85 -10.03
N ASP A 113 8.24 -2.75 -9.70
CA ASP A 113 9.33 -3.17 -10.59
C ASP A 113 9.77 -4.62 -10.29
N ALA A 114 9.90 -4.99 -9.01
CA ALA A 114 10.40 -6.30 -8.61
C ALA A 114 9.31 -7.37 -8.39
N HIS A 115 8.06 -6.95 -8.23
CA HIS A 115 6.93 -7.82 -7.85
C HIS A 115 7.18 -8.68 -6.59
N GLN A 116 8.00 -8.18 -5.66
CA GLN A 116 8.36 -8.79 -4.39
C GLN A 116 7.45 -8.28 -3.25
N TYR A 117 6.14 -8.52 -3.36
CA TYR A 117 5.13 -7.96 -2.46
C TYR A 117 5.34 -8.36 -0.99
N GLN A 118 5.71 -9.61 -0.73
CA GLN A 118 5.95 -10.12 0.61
C GLN A 118 7.19 -9.49 1.23
N VAL A 119 8.24 -9.24 0.43
CA VAL A 119 9.46 -8.56 0.89
C VAL A 119 9.15 -7.10 1.23
N ALA A 120 8.38 -6.41 0.38
CA ALA A 120 7.91 -5.06 0.65
C ALA A 120 7.12 -5.00 1.97
N ASN A 121 6.13 -5.89 2.14
CA ASN A 121 5.33 -5.94 3.37
C ASN A 121 6.16 -6.24 4.62
N ALA A 122 7.13 -7.17 4.54
CA ALA A 122 8.01 -7.46 5.67
C ALA A 122 8.86 -6.25 6.09
N LEU A 123 9.31 -5.45 5.12
CA LEU A 123 10.03 -4.20 5.37
C LEU A 123 9.11 -3.14 6.01
N LEU A 124 7.87 -3.01 5.53
CA LEU A 124 6.87 -2.09 6.12
C LEU A 124 6.50 -2.52 7.55
N ASP A 125 6.30 -3.81 7.79
CA ASP A 125 6.05 -4.38 9.12
C ASP A 125 7.23 -4.12 10.07
N TYR A 126 8.46 -4.21 9.58
CA TYR A 126 9.62 -3.81 10.35
C TYR A 126 9.56 -2.32 10.71
N GLY A 127 9.26 -1.45 9.75
CA GLY A 127 9.14 0.00 9.99
C GLY A 127 8.06 0.36 11.01
N MET A 128 6.91 -0.32 10.99
CA MET A 128 5.82 -0.09 11.93
C MET A 128 6.17 -0.38 13.41
N LYS A 129 7.26 -1.12 13.68
CA LYS A 129 7.78 -1.32 15.05
C LYS A 129 8.46 -0.07 15.61
N TYR A 130 8.92 0.84 14.75
CA TYR A 130 9.69 2.02 15.12
C TYR A 130 8.93 3.32 14.81
N ARG A 131 8.36 3.42 13.61
CA ARG A 131 7.62 4.59 13.11
C ARG A 131 6.14 4.46 13.44
N ASN A 132 5.81 4.46 14.72
CA ASN A 132 4.44 4.22 15.21
C ASN A 132 3.44 5.35 14.90
N TRP A 133 3.88 6.48 14.35
CA TRP A 133 3.04 7.59 13.89
C TRP A 133 2.80 7.60 12.38
N ASP A 134 3.58 6.82 11.64
CA ASP A 134 3.62 6.88 10.18
C ASP A 134 2.51 6.02 9.58
N TRP A 135 1.37 6.64 9.30
CA TRP A 135 0.22 5.99 8.71
C TRP A 135 0.44 5.50 7.27
N PHE A 136 1.48 5.99 6.55
CA PHE A 136 1.76 5.53 5.20
C PHE A 136 2.24 4.07 5.18
N LEU A 137 2.97 3.62 6.20
CA LEU A 137 3.44 2.23 6.26
C LEU A 137 2.28 1.22 6.28
N PRO A 138 1.30 1.32 7.20
CA PRO A 138 0.12 0.45 7.14
C PRO A 138 -0.74 0.73 5.92
N PHE A 139 -0.82 1.98 5.41
CA PHE A 139 -1.54 2.23 4.16
C PHE A 139 -0.96 1.43 2.99
N PHE A 140 0.36 1.43 2.80
CA PHE A 140 1.03 0.68 1.75
C PHE A 140 0.91 -0.83 1.95
N ALA A 141 1.05 -1.31 3.20
CA ALA A 141 0.84 -2.72 3.51
C ALA A 141 -0.60 -3.15 3.20
N GLY A 142 -1.59 -2.32 3.56
CA GLY A 142 -3.00 -2.53 3.24
C GLY A 142 -3.26 -2.58 1.74
N PHE A 143 -2.67 -1.63 0.99
CA PHE A 143 -2.75 -1.60 -0.47
C PHE A 143 -2.16 -2.86 -1.09
N ASN A 144 -0.97 -3.28 -0.66
CA ASN A 144 -0.31 -4.47 -1.19
C ASN A 144 -1.14 -5.73 -0.97
N ASN A 145 -1.71 -5.87 0.24
CA ASN A 145 -2.57 -7.01 0.57
C ASN A 145 -3.87 -7.00 -0.26
N ALA A 146 -4.51 -5.85 -0.43
CA ALA A 146 -5.76 -5.74 -1.19
C ALA A 146 -5.56 -5.90 -2.71
N TYR A 147 -4.56 -5.22 -3.26
CA TYR A 147 -4.39 -5.07 -4.70
C TYR A 147 -3.61 -6.24 -5.30
N PHE A 148 -2.43 -6.56 -4.75
CA PHE A 148 -1.55 -7.59 -5.31
C PHE A 148 -1.84 -8.99 -4.74
N LEU A 149 -1.93 -9.12 -3.41
CA LEU A 149 -2.02 -10.44 -2.76
C LEU A 149 -3.46 -10.98 -2.62
N LYS A 150 -4.47 -10.12 -2.76
CA LYS A 150 -5.89 -10.41 -2.49
C LYS A 150 -6.16 -10.96 -1.08
N ASP A 151 -5.28 -10.67 -0.12
CA ASP A 151 -5.48 -10.96 1.31
C ASP A 151 -6.30 -9.84 1.93
N TYR A 152 -7.62 -9.89 1.71
CA TYR A 152 -8.53 -8.86 2.20
C TYR A 152 -8.59 -8.79 3.72
N LYS A 153 -8.33 -9.89 4.43
CA LYS A 153 -8.29 -9.89 5.89
C LYS A 153 -7.12 -9.07 6.41
N LYS A 154 -5.91 -9.27 5.87
CA LYS A 154 -4.76 -8.42 6.22
C LYS A 154 -4.93 -6.98 5.74
N ALA A 155 -5.49 -6.78 4.55
CA ALA A 155 -5.78 -5.44 4.06
C ALA A 155 -6.67 -4.66 5.03
N ALA A 156 -7.75 -5.29 5.53
CA ALA A 156 -8.64 -4.68 6.51
C ALA A 156 -7.88 -4.28 7.79
N HIS A 157 -7.02 -5.16 8.32
CA HIS A 157 -6.22 -4.88 9.50
C HIS A 157 -5.31 -3.67 9.31
N TYR A 158 -4.56 -3.62 8.22
CA TYR A 158 -3.65 -2.50 7.97
C TYR A 158 -4.39 -1.18 7.68
N TYR A 159 -5.52 -1.21 6.95
CA TYR A 159 -6.31 0.00 6.77
C TYR A 159 -6.96 0.50 8.07
N ASP A 160 -7.31 -0.41 8.97
CA ASP A 160 -7.79 -0.04 10.31
C ASP A 160 -6.69 0.72 11.08
N LEU A 161 -5.47 0.16 11.09
CA LEU A 161 -4.30 0.80 11.70
C LEU A 161 -3.97 2.14 11.05
N ALA A 162 -3.98 2.23 9.72
CA ALA A 162 -3.76 3.48 9.00
C ALA A 162 -4.80 4.54 9.39
N GLY A 163 -6.06 4.15 9.58
CA GLY A 163 -7.13 5.03 10.04
C GLY A 163 -6.98 5.48 11.50
N ASP A 164 -6.45 4.63 12.38
CA ASP A 164 -6.15 5.04 13.77
C ASP A 164 -5.03 6.08 13.82
N LEU A 165 -4.00 5.89 13.00
CA LEU A 165 -2.83 6.77 12.98
C LEU A 165 -3.09 8.10 12.28
N SER A 166 -3.82 8.10 11.16
CA SER A 166 -4.11 9.33 10.42
C SER A 166 -5.29 10.11 10.96
N GLY A 167 -6.24 9.43 11.64
CA GLY A 167 -7.55 9.99 11.97
C GLY A 167 -8.49 10.15 10.77
N GLU A 168 -8.08 9.73 9.58
CA GLU A 168 -8.86 9.90 8.35
C GLU A 168 -9.98 8.86 8.23
N PRO A 169 -11.25 9.28 8.09
CA PRO A 169 -12.38 8.36 7.94
C PRO A 169 -12.28 7.43 6.73
N LEU A 170 -11.52 7.84 5.70
CA LEU A 170 -11.34 7.06 4.48
C LEU A 170 -10.72 5.69 4.75
N TYR A 171 -9.70 5.58 5.62
CA TYR A 171 -9.03 4.30 5.84
C TYR A 171 -9.87 3.36 6.70
N LYS A 172 -10.60 3.88 7.70
CA LYS A 172 -11.62 3.13 8.44
C LYS A 172 -12.73 2.61 7.52
N SER A 173 -13.15 3.46 6.59
CA SER A 173 -14.09 3.12 5.51
C SER A 173 -13.54 1.97 4.64
N LEU A 174 -12.27 2.01 4.22
CA LEU A 174 -11.62 0.92 3.49
C LEU A 174 -11.47 -0.36 4.33
N ALA A 175 -11.14 -0.26 5.61
CA ALA A 175 -11.06 -1.40 6.51
C ALA A 175 -12.39 -2.17 6.55
N SER A 176 -13.51 -1.46 6.77
CA SER A 176 -14.85 -2.07 6.76
C SER A 176 -15.18 -2.76 5.44
N ARG A 177 -14.76 -2.17 4.31
CA ARG A 177 -14.94 -2.77 2.99
C ARG A 177 -14.18 -4.09 2.89
N TYR A 178 -12.89 -4.11 3.23
CA TYR A 178 -12.10 -5.33 3.11
C TYR A 178 -12.49 -6.41 4.13
N MET A 179 -13.06 -6.05 5.29
CA MET A 179 -13.70 -7.02 6.18
C MET A 179 -14.86 -7.73 5.46
N GLN A 180 -15.76 -6.99 4.81
CA GLN A 180 -16.86 -7.58 4.05
C GLN A 180 -16.36 -8.38 2.85
N GLU A 181 -15.41 -7.84 2.07
CA GLU A 181 -14.84 -8.53 0.90
C GLU A 181 -14.16 -9.86 1.26
N SER A 182 -13.64 -9.97 2.49
CA SER A 182 -13.06 -11.21 3.04
C SER A 182 -14.10 -12.25 3.50
N GLY A 183 -15.40 -11.98 3.31
CA GLY A 183 -16.50 -12.81 3.77
C GLY A 183 -16.85 -12.64 5.25
N GLN A 184 -16.23 -11.67 5.94
CA GLN A 184 -16.50 -11.37 7.36
C GLN A 184 -17.52 -10.23 7.48
N THR A 185 -18.69 -10.37 6.84
CA THR A 185 -19.75 -9.35 6.81
C THR A 185 -20.20 -8.96 8.23
N ASP A 186 -20.39 -9.93 9.12
CA ASP A 186 -20.79 -9.66 10.52
C ASP A 186 -19.71 -8.88 11.29
N LEU A 187 -18.43 -9.13 11.03
CA LEU A 187 -17.32 -8.33 11.59
C LEU A 187 -17.38 -6.89 11.07
N ALA A 188 -17.61 -6.70 9.76
CA ALA A 188 -17.75 -5.39 9.16
C ALA A 188 -18.93 -4.59 9.75
N ILE A 189 -20.05 -5.25 10.02
CA ILE A 189 -21.22 -4.69 10.70
C ILE A 189 -20.86 -4.25 12.13
N ALA A 190 -20.22 -5.12 12.90
CA ALA A 190 -19.81 -4.81 14.28
C ALA A 190 -18.85 -3.61 14.31
N TYR A 191 -17.88 -3.60 13.41
CA TYR A 191 -16.91 -2.54 13.24
C TYR A 191 -17.57 -1.20 12.91
N LEU A 192 -18.41 -1.14 11.87
CA LEU A 192 -19.13 0.07 11.49
C LEU A 192 -20.10 0.55 12.57
N SER A 193 -20.74 -0.38 13.30
CA SER A 193 -21.61 -0.04 14.43
C SER A 193 -20.84 0.69 15.53
N GLY A 194 -19.60 0.29 15.81
CA GLY A 194 -18.69 1.02 16.69
C GLY A 194 -18.36 2.41 16.15
N MET A 195 -18.02 2.50 14.86
CA MET A 195 -17.65 3.77 14.22
C MET A 195 -18.80 4.78 14.17
N VAL A 196 -20.04 4.33 13.95
CA VAL A 196 -21.23 5.20 14.02
C VAL A 196 -21.39 5.80 15.43
N LYS A 197 -21.13 5.03 16.48
CA LYS A 197 -21.27 5.48 17.87
C LYS A 197 -20.19 6.50 18.27
N THR A 198 -18.97 6.35 17.76
CA THR A 198 -17.82 7.19 18.15
C THR A 198 -17.55 8.36 17.18
N ALA A 199 -18.16 8.36 16.00
CA ALA A 199 -18.01 9.44 15.02
C ALA A 199 -18.47 10.79 15.59
N LYS A 200 -17.55 11.75 15.67
CA LYS A 200 -17.80 13.12 16.12
C LYS A 200 -18.46 13.99 15.04
N ASN A 201 -18.05 13.81 13.79
CA ASN A 201 -18.57 14.56 12.65
C ASN A 201 -19.84 13.89 12.10
N ASP A 202 -20.92 14.66 11.95
CA ASP A 202 -22.22 14.15 11.49
C ASP A 202 -22.20 13.61 10.06
N ALA A 203 -21.44 14.22 9.16
CA ALA A 203 -21.30 13.73 7.78
C ALA A 203 -20.56 12.39 7.75
N VAL A 204 -19.52 12.24 8.58
CA VAL A 204 -18.80 10.96 8.75
C VAL A 204 -19.72 9.91 9.35
N ARG A 205 -20.49 10.27 10.40
CA ARG A 205 -21.47 9.36 11.02
C ARG A 205 -22.49 8.86 9.99
N LYS A 206 -23.06 9.77 9.19
CA LYS A 206 -24.01 9.42 8.12
C LYS A 206 -23.38 8.51 7.06
N SER A 207 -22.13 8.76 6.68
CA SER A 207 -21.39 7.90 5.75
C SER A 207 -21.24 6.47 6.30
N TYR A 208 -20.88 6.31 7.58
CA TYR A 208 -20.81 4.99 8.21
C TYR A 208 -22.19 4.33 8.37
N GLN A 209 -23.23 5.10 8.70
CA GLN A 209 -24.60 4.59 8.80
C GLN A 209 -25.09 4.03 7.46
N LEU A 210 -24.83 4.75 6.37
CA LEU A 210 -25.22 4.32 5.03
C LEU A 210 -24.53 2.98 4.67
N ARG A 211 -23.24 2.87 4.93
CA ARG A 211 -22.52 1.61 4.68
C ARG A 211 -22.99 0.48 5.59
N LEU A 212 -23.24 0.79 6.87
CA LEU A 212 -23.78 -0.17 7.83
C LEU A 212 -25.13 -0.73 7.34
N GLN A 213 -26.03 0.11 6.84
CA GLN A 213 -27.29 -0.33 6.23
C GLN A 213 -27.06 -1.25 5.04
N ALA A 214 -26.11 -0.93 4.16
CA ALA A 214 -25.78 -1.78 3.03
C ALA A 214 -25.27 -3.15 3.48
N PHE A 215 -24.40 -3.22 4.50
CA PHE A 215 -23.89 -4.49 5.02
C PHE A 215 -24.92 -5.29 5.81
N LEU A 216 -25.86 -4.64 6.48
CA LEU A 216 -27.01 -5.31 7.08
C LEU A 216 -27.86 -6.01 6.01
N GLU A 217 -28.08 -5.37 4.86
CA GLU A 217 -28.74 -6.02 3.72
C GLU A 217 -27.91 -7.18 3.15
N VAL A 218 -26.59 -7.02 3.02
CA VAL A 218 -25.69 -8.13 2.64
C VAL A 218 -25.85 -9.32 3.59
N SER A 219 -25.74 -9.11 4.90
CA SER A 219 -25.91 -10.17 5.92
C SER A 219 -27.30 -10.82 5.86
N ARG A 220 -28.35 -10.03 5.56
CA ARG A 220 -29.72 -10.54 5.37
C ARG A 220 -29.81 -11.46 4.15
N ILE A 221 -29.17 -11.10 3.05
CA ILE A 221 -29.11 -11.90 1.82
C ILE A 221 -28.29 -13.17 2.06
N GLU A 222 -27.12 -13.07 2.68
CA GLU A 222 -26.26 -14.22 3.02
C GLU A 222 -27.03 -15.23 3.88
N LYS A 223 -27.73 -14.76 4.94
CA LYS A 223 -28.56 -15.63 5.78
C LYS A 223 -29.70 -16.29 5.01
N ALA A 224 -30.33 -15.58 4.06
CA ALA A 224 -31.37 -16.14 3.21
C ALA A 224 -30.82 -17.20 2.25
N ARG A 225 -29.67 -16.93 1.62
CA ARG A 225 -28.92 -17.87 0.77
C ARG A 225 -28.57 -19.15 1.53
N ASP A 226 -28.00 -19.01 2.72
CA ASP A 226 -27.57 -20.15 3.53
C ASP A 226 -28.74 -20.98 4.06
N ARG A 227 -29.87 -20.33 4.35
CA ARG A 227 -31.12 -21.04 4.69
C ARG A 227 -31.68 -21.78 3.48
N PHE A 228 -31.72 -21.15 2.30
CA PHE A 228 -32.14 -21.80 1.07
C PHE A 228 -31.28 -23.03 0.76
N ALA A 229 -29.96 -22.90 0.85
CA ALA A 229 -29.03 -23.99 0.60
C ALA A 229 -29.24 -25.18 1.54
N ARG A 230 -29.46 -24.92 2.82
CA ARG A 230 -29.74 -25.97 3.82
C ARG A 230 -31.07 -26.68 3.58
N GLU A 231 -32.11 -25.96 3.16
CA GLU A 231 -33.46 -26.54 3.01
C GLU A 231 -33.71 -27.17 1.62
N ARG A 232 -33.05 -26.67 0.58
CA ARG A 232 -33.22 -27.13 -0.81
C ARG A 232 -32.10 -28.04 -1.31
N GLY A 233 -31.01 -28.16 -0.55
CA GLY A 233 -29.86 -29.00 -0.91
C GLY A 233 -28.97 -28.43 -2.02
N GLY A 234 -29.07 -27.13 -2.33
CA GLY A 234 -28.28 -26.46 -3.35
C GLY A 234 -28.35 -24.94 -3.25
N MET A 235 -27.34 -24.24 -3.77
CA MET A 235 -27.31 -22.78 -3.78
C MET A 235 -28.43 -22.21 -4.67
N PRO A 236 -29.01 -21.04 -4.32
CA PRO A 236 -29.95 -20.35 -5.21
C PRO A 236 -29.23 -19.92 -6.50
N ALA A 237 -29.92 -19.98 -7.65
CA ALA A 237 -29.31 -19.57 -8.92
C ALA A 237 -29.22 -18.05 -9.04
N SER A 238 -30.12 -17.31 -8.37
CA SER A 238 -30.07 -15.86 -8.32
C SER A 238 -30.68 -15.28 -7.05
N LEU A 239 -30.54 -13.96 -6.86
CA LEU A 239 -31.20 -13.25 -5.76
C LEU A 239 -32.73 -13.27 -5.92
N GLU A 240 -33.23 -13.21 -7.16
CA GLU A 240 -34.65 -13.25 -7.49
C GLU A 240 -35.28 -14.58 -7.05
N ASP A 241 -34.53 -15.68 -7.11
CA ASP A 241 -34.99 -16.96 -6.57
C ASP A 241 -35.26 -16.88 -5.08
N LEU A 242 -34.39 -16.23 -4.30
CA LEU A 242 -34.57 -16.04 -2.86
C LEU A 242 -35.81 -15.18 -2.56
N VAL A 243 -36.08 -14.17 -3.39
CA VAL A 243 -37.28 -13.32 -3.23
C VAL A 243 -38.56 -14.08 -3.59
N ARG A 244 -38.57 -14.76 -4.76
CA ARG A 244 -39.73 -15.51 -5.27
C ARG A 244 -40.08 -16.70 -4.38
N SER A 245 -39.08 -17.41 -3.89
CA SER A 245 -39.27 -18.54 -2.96
C SER A 245 -39.60 -18.10 -1.53
N GLY A 246 -39.57 -16.78 -1.24
CA GLY A 246 -39.97 -16.21 0.03
C GLY A 246 -38.90 -16.26 1.13
N TYR A 247 -37.67 -16.70 0.82
CA TYR A 247 -36.55 -16.67 1.76
C TYR A 247 -36.08 -15.25 2.05
N LEU A 248 -36.30 -14.32 1.12
CA LEU A 248 -35.91 -12.93 1.24
C LEU A 248 -37.10 -12.00 1.00
N LYS A 249 -37.77 -11.60 2.09
CA LYS A 249 -38.88 -10.64 2.08
C LYS A 249 -38.67 -9.57 3.17
N PRO A 250 -38.89 -8.27 2.87
CA PRO A 250 -39.11 -7.69 1.53
C PRO A 250 -37.84 -7.80 0.65
N ALA A 251 -37.96 -7.46 -0.65
CA ALA A 251 -36.81 -7.40 -1.55
C ALA A 251 -35.74 -6.43 -1.01
N PRO A 252 -34.43 -6.74 -1.13
CA PRO A 252 -33.38 -5.89 -0.60
C PRO A 252 -33.22 -4.63 -1.43
N VAL A 253 -32.90 -3.53 -0.76
CA VAL A 253 -32.68 -2.22 -1.37
C VAL A 253 -31.26 -1.80 -1.07
N ASP A 254 -30.47 -1.49 -2.10
CA ASP A 254 -29.13 -0.94 -1.91
C ASP A 254 -29.21 0.55 -1.56
N PRO A 255 -28.73 0.98 -0.39
CA PRO A 255 -28.72 2.40 0.00
C PRO A 255 -27.92 3.30 -0.95
N TYR A 256 -26.99 2.75 -1.73
CA TYR A 256 -26.22 3.49 -2.73
C TYR A 256 -26.92 3.60 -4.10
N GLY A 257 -28.12 3.03 -4.25
CA GLY A 257 -28.91 3.09 -5.49
C GLY A 257 -28.55 2.01 -6.51
N GLY A 258 -27.79 0.99 -6.12
CA GLY A 258 -27.51 -0.18 -6.94
C GLY A 258 -28.57 -1.29 -6.82
N THR A 259 -28.21 -2.47 -7.29
CA THR A 259 -29.00 -3.69 -7.16
C THR A 259 -28.10 -4.81 -6.67
N PHE A 260 -28.55 -5.52 -5.65
CA PHE A 260 -27.84 -6.67 -5.12
C PHE A 260 -27.93 -7.86 -6.09
N TYR A 261 -26.89 -8.69 -6.11
CA TYR A 261 -26.86 -9.92 -6.87
C TYR A 261 -25.93 -10.95 -6.18
N LEU A 262 -26.01 -12.20 -6.62
CA LEU A 262 -25.12 -13.28 -6.20
C LEU A 262 -24.06 -13.50 -7.26
N GLU A 263 -22.79 -13.52 -6.85
CA GLU A 263 -21.68 -13.96 -7.69
C GLU A 263 -21.69 -15.49 -7.86
N PRO A 264 -20.96 -16.05 -8.86
CA PRO A 264 -20.94 -17.49 -9.11
C PRO A 264 -20.48 -18.34 -7.92
N ASP A 265 -19.67 -17.79 -7.03
CA ASP A 265 -19.21 -18.42 -5.79
C ASP A 265 -20.23 -18.28 -4.63
N GLY A 266 -21.39 -17.67 -4.90
CA GLY A 266 -22.44 -17.39 -3.95
C GLY A 266 -22.24 -16.12 -3.14
N LYS A 267 -21.15 -15.36 -3.34
CA LYS A 267 -20.91 -14.10 -2.63
C LYS A 267 -21.95 -13.05 -2.99
N VAL A 268 -22.37 -12.26 -2.01
CA VAL A 268 -23.31 -11.16 -2.23
C VAL A 268 -22.55 -9.91 -2.66
N ALA A 269 -22.95 -9.34 -3.78
CA ALA A 269 -22.38 -8.12 -4.34
C ALA A 269 -23.48 -7.14 -4.75
N THR A 270 -23.09 -5.90 -5.07
CA THR A 270 -24.00 -4.87 -5.59
C THR A 270 -23.37 -4.10 -6.74
N THR A 271 -24.19 -3.69 -7.71
CA THR A 271 -23.77 -2.88 -8.86
C THR A 271 -23.20 -1.51 -8.48
N SER A 272 -23.54 -0.98 -7.31
CA SER A 272 -22.98 0.28 -6.77
C SER A 272 -21.55 0.11 -6.25
N LYS A 273 -21.10 -1.13 -5.99
CA LYS A 273 -19.85 -1.44 -5.28
C LYS A 273 -19.73 -0.71 -3.93
N PHE A 274 -20.85 -0.50 -3.25
CA PHE A 274 -20.95 0.19 -1.95
C PHE A 274 -20.38 1.62 -1.99
N ALA A 275 -20.53 2.28 -3.14
CA ALA A 275 -20.13 3.65 -3.38
C ALA A 275 -21.16 4.37 -4.25
N PHE A 276 -21.28 5.68 -4.06
CA PHE A 276 -22.05 6.49 -5.01
C PHE A 276 -21.31 6.52 -6.34
N GLY A 277 -22.00 6.15 -7.42
CA GLY A 277 -21.46 6.28 -8.77
C GLY A 277 -21.06 7.73 -9.04
N ALA A 278 -19.98 7.93 -9.81
CA ALA A 278 -19.68 9.25 -10.32
C ALA A 278 -20.89 9.73 -11.12
N LYS A 279 -21.60 10.76 -10.65
CA LYS A 279 -22.54 11.49 -11.50
C LYS A 279 -21.73 11.91 -12.72
N LYS A 280 -22.11 11.43 -13.90
CA LYS A 280 -21.62 12.01 -15.16
C LYS A 280 -21.94 13.51 -15.04
N LYS A 281 -20.89 14.31 -14.82
CA LYS A 281 -20.99 15.77 -14.95
C LYS A 281 -21.11 16.10 -16.41
#